data_AF-A0A3D2KJZ9-F1
#
_entry.id   AF-A0A3D2KJZ9-F1
#
_cell.length_a   1.000
_cell.length_b   1.000
_cell.length_c   1.000
_cell.angle_alpha   90.00
_cell.angle_beta   90.00
_cell.angle_gamma   90.00
#
_symmetry.space_group_name_H-M   'P 1'
#
loop_
_entity.id
_entity.type
_entity.pdbx_description
1 polymer ?
#
loop_
_entity_poly.entity_id
_entity_poly.type
_entity_poly.pdbx_seq_one_letter_code
_entity_poly.pdbx_strand_id
1 'polypeptide(L)'
;METGGDFGRESRKAVQELKAVAGAEGIHLKPSVSRKVDVFKDSFVKTERAVSNTIDNRLVNNLLFNNGERIAATKQIRNYKKQMKSKGINVVVDKKGKLLKGERAAGFDYTTGTVYIKRKAGVIDLYHEGFHVEQYLNIGQENYVSLGTLAREEYVYRRIMDNSTLFNEVELQGATKYINRLRRRYR
;
A
#
# COMPACT_ATOMS: atom_id res chain seq x y z
N MET A 1 0.43 5.70 -48.92
CA MET A 1 1.60 4.96 -49.40
C MET A 1 2.83 5.71 -48.91
N GLU A 2 3.20 5.49 -47.65
CA GLU A 2 4.26 4.58 -47.18
C GLU A 2 5.68 5.09 -47.49
N THR A 3 6.34 5.62 -46.46
CA THR A 3 7.80 5.78 -46.40
C THR A 3 8.35 4.74 -45.42
N GLY A 4 8.78 3.59 -45.96
CA GLY A 4 9.48 2.55 -45.22
C GLY A 4 10.96 2.92 -45.06
N GLY A 5 11.37 3.21 -43.83
CA GLY A 5 12.77 3.40 -43.44
C GLY A 5 13.37 2.14 -42.82
N ASP A 6 14.56 1.77 -43.29
CA ASP A 6 15.36 0.56 -43.07
C ASP A 6 15.73 0.28 -41.58
N PHE A 7 14.84 -0.39 -40.82
CA PHE A 7 15.06 -0.87 -39.45
C PHE A 7 16.11 -2.00 -39.31
N GLY A 8 16.54 -2.59 -40.43
CA GLY A 8 17.37 -3.81 -40.43
C GLY A 8 18.87 -3.54 -40.22
N ARG A 9 19.33 -2.31 -40.48
CA ARG A 9 20.75 -1.96 -40.49
C ARG A 9 21.23 -1.35 -39.17
N GLU A 10 20.37 -0.61 -38.46
CA GLU A 10 20.70 -0.04 -37.13
C GLU A 10 20.74 -1.10 -36.02
N SER A 11 19.88 -2.12 -36.13
CA SER A 11 19.78 -3.20 -35.14
C SER A 11 21.05 -4.05 -35.02
N ARG A 12 21.82 -4.21 -36.11
CA ARG A 12 23.06 -5.02 -36.08
C ARG A 12 24.26 -4.25 -35.53
N LYS A 13 24.31 -2.93 -35.73
CA LYS A 13 25.37 -2.07 -35.18
C LYS A 13 25.26 -1.95 -33.66
N ALA A 14 24.04 -1.78 -33.14
CA ALA A 14 23.80 -1.73 -31.69
C ALA A 14 24.18 -3.05 -30.98
N VAL A 15 23.93 -4.19 -31.61
CA VAL A 15 24.26 -5.52 -31.04
C VAL A 15 25.77 -5.81 -31.12
N GLN A 16 26.48 -5.31 -32.14
CA GLN A 16 27.94 -5.46 -32.22
C GLN A 16 28.68 -4.55 -31.23
N GLU A 17 28.19 -3.33 -31.01
CA GLU A 17 28.75 -2.42 -29.98
C GLU A 17 28.50 -2.96 -28.56
N LEU A 18 27.35 -3.58 -28.28
CA LEU A 18 27.09 -4.22 -26.98
C LEU A 18 27.97 -5.47 -26.73
N LYS A 19 28.36 -6.21 -27.78
CA LYS A 19 29.27 -7.36 -27.63
C LYS A 19 30.73 -6.95 -27.43
N ALA A 20 31.16 -5.79 -27.94
CA ALA A 20 32.52 -5.29 -27.75
C ALA A 20 32.78 -4.78 -26.32
N VAL A 21 31.75 -4.28 -25.62
CA VAL A 21 31.85 -3.78 -24.24
C VAL A 21 31.88 -4.90 -23.19
N ALA A 22 31.45 -6.12 -23.55
CA ALA A 22 31.41 -7.26 -22.63
C ALA A 22 32.74 -8.02 -22.47
N GLY A 23 33.79 -7.64 -23.21
CA GLY A 23 35.04 -8.41 -23.31
C GLY A 23 36.20 -7.98 -22.41
N ALA A 24 36.10 -6.85 -21.69
CA ALA A 24 37.22 -6.38 -20.87
C ALA A 24 36.72 -5.77 -19.56
N GLU A 25 37.20 -6.34 -18.45
CA GLU A 25 37.24 -5.80 -17.10
C GLU A 25 35.89 -5.50 -16.40
N GLY A 26 35.50 -6.45 -15.54
CA GLY A 26 34.90 -6.19 -14.22
C GLY A 26 33.86 -5.07 -14.12
N ILE A 27 32.71 -5.22 -14.76
CA ILE A 27 31.58 -4.32 -14.54
C ILE A 27 30.94 -4.65 -13.19
N HIS A 28 31.22 -3.82 -12.18
CA HIS A 28 30.44 -3.79 -10.95
C HIS A 28 29.01 -3.35 -11.29
N LEU A 29 28.12 -4.33 -11.46
CA LEU A 29 26.70 -4.11 -11.67
C LEU A 29 26.17 -3.34 -10.46
N LYS A 30 25.88 -2.05 -10.63
CA LYS A 30 25.05 -1.32 -9.67
C LYS A 30 23.74 -2.09 -9.56
N PRO A 31 23.32 -2.53 -8.37
CA PRO A 31 22.08 -3.26 -8.26
C PRO A 31 20.96 -2.26 -8.59
N SER A 32 20.29 -2.43 -9.73
CA SER A 32 19.00 -1.81 -10.00
C SER A 32 17.96 -2.48 -9.11
N VAL A 33 18.08 -2.25 -7.80
CA VAL A 33 17.10 -2.71 -6.82
C VAL A 33 15.83 -1.93 -7.12
N SER A 34 14.85 -2.62 -7.71
CA SER A 34 13.44 -2.25 -7.66
C SER A 34 13.13 -1.79 -6.23
N ARG A 35 13.00 -0.47 -6.04
CA ARG A 35 12.67 0.09 -4.74
C ARG A 35 11.22 -0.29 -4.47
N LYS A 36 11.01 -1.41 -3.77
CA LYS A 36 9.71 -1.74 -3.18
C LYS A 36 9.18 -0.50 -2.47
N VAL A 37 8.05 0.03 -2.95
CA VAL A 37 7.36 1.09 -2.25
C VAL A 37 6.78 0.45 -1.02
N ASP A 38 7.27 0.85 0.14
CA ASP A 38 6.62 0.55 1.42
C ASP A 38 5.87 1.82 1.82
N VAL A 39 4.57 1.68 2.06
CA VAL A 39 3.69 2.82 2.38
C VAL A 39 3.89 3.33 3.80
N PHE A 40 4.46 2.53 4.68
CA PHE A 40 4.57 2.79 6.11
C PHE A 40 5.98 2.60 6.68
N LYS A 41 7.03 2.94 5.91
CA LYS A 41 8.44 2.92 6.39
C LYS A 41 8.63 3.61 7.74
N ASP A 42 7.83 4.64 8.02
CA ASP A 42 7.76 5.35 9.30
C ASP A 42 6.33 5.23 9.87
N SER A 43 5.94 4.01 10.26
CA SER A 43 4.64 3.73 10.88
C SER A 43 4.29 4.73 12.00
N PHE A 44 3.00 4.91 12.32
CA PHE A 44 2.50 6.00 13.21
C PHE A 44 3.05 5.98 14.66
N VAL A 45 3.95 5.06 14.99
CA VAL A 45 4.67 4.98 16.26
C VAL A 45 5.87 5.93 16.20
N LYS A 46 5.84 6.91 17.10
CA LYS A 46 6.88 7.93 17.26
C LYS A 46 8.23 7.23 17.53
N THR A 47 9.27 7.71 16.85
CA THR A 47 10.67 7.32 16.96
C THR A 47 11.10 7.11 18.42
N GLU A 48 11.76 5.98 18.68
CA GLU A 48 12.23 5.57 20.00
C GLU A 48 13.19 6.61 20.62
N ARG A 49 12.91 6.99 21.87
CA ARG A 49 13.93 7.34 22.85
C ARG A 49 13.71 6.41 24.04
N ALA A 50 14.68 5.52 24.27
CA ALA A 50 14.71 4.61 25.39
C ALA A 50 14.81 5.38 26.72
N VAL A 51 13.90 5.08 27.67
CA VAL A 51 14.19 4.80 29.10
C VAL A 51 12.96 4.10 29.73
N SER A 52 13.19 2.87 30.18
CA SER A 52 12.69 2.16 31.38
C SER A 52 11.21 2.25 31.87
N ASN A 53 10.65 1.03 32.00
CA ASN A 53 9.64 0.52 32.95
C ASN A 53 8.16 0.95 32.82
N THR A 54 7.43 0.10 32.08
CA THR A 54 5.97 -0.17 32.14
C THR A 54 5.03 0.85 31.51
N ILE A 55 5.17 1.10 30.20
CA ILE A 55 4.07 1.58 29.34
C ILE A 55 4.19 0.91 27.96
N ASP A 56 3.15 0.17 27.54
CA ASP A 56 3.03 -0.33 26.16
C ASP A 56 2.75 0.85 25.21
N ASN A 57 3.78 1.26 24.46
CA ASN A 57 3.73 2.38 23.53
C ASN A 57 2.87 2.12 22.26
N ARG A 58 2.18 0.97 22.14
CA ARG A 58 1.12 0.74 21.12
C ARG A 58 -0.12 1.63 21.33
N LEU A 59 -0.24 2.24 22.51
CA LEU A 59 -1.32 3.13 22.92
C LEU A 59 -0.86 4.59 22.84
N VAL A 60 -0.85 5.17 21.64
CA VAL A 60 -1.42 6.52 21.56
C VAL A 60 -2.87 6.35 22.02
N ASN A 61 -3.39 7.16 22.95
CA ASN A 61 -4.76 7.03 23.47
C ASN A 61 -5.81 7.22 22.34
N ASN A 62 -5.98 6.18 21.51
CA ASN A 62 -7.03 6.07 20.53
C ASN A 62 -8.31 5.72 21.26
N LEU A 63 -9.39 6.44 20.95
CA LEU A 63 -10.72 5.97 21.32
C LEU A 63 -10.95 4.61 20.65
N LEU A 64 -11.71 3.74 21.30
CA LEU A 64 -12.08 2.45 20.76
C LEU A 64 -13.50 2.49 20.21
N PHE A 65 -13.75 1.71 19.17
CA PHE A 65 -15.11 1.30 18.81
C PHE A 65 -15.63 0.29 19.85
N ASN A 66 -16.94 0.04 19.85
CA ASN A 66 -17.57 -0.91 20.77
C ASN A 66 -17.04 -2.35 20.63
N ASN A 67 -16.49 -2.69 19.45
CA ASN A 67 -15.88 -3.99 19.18
C ASN A 67 -14.42 -4.10 19.67
N GLY A 68 -13.79 -2.99 20.11
CA GLY A 68 -12.39 -2.94 20.55
C GLY A 68 -11.38 -2.50 19.48
N GLU A 69 -11.79 -2.23 18.25
CA GLU A 69 -10.91 -1.65 17.22
C GLU A 69 -10.56 -0.20 17.55
N ARG A 70 -9.34 0.24 17.23
CA ARG A 70 -8.93 1.63 17.49
C ARG A 70 -9.52 2.56 16.43
N ILE A 71 -10.17 3.63 16.88
CA ILE A 71 -10.60 4.74 16.03
C ILE A 71 -9.38 5.59 15.69
N ALA A 72 -9.16 5.86 14.40
CA ALA A 72 -8.06 6.70 13.95
C ALA A 72 -8.18 8.13 14.50
N ALA A 73 -7.13 8.60 15.17
CA ALA A 73 -7.05 9.96 15.66
C ALA A 73 -6.87 10.96 14.51
N THR A 74 -7.31 12.20 14.71
CA THR A 74 -7.15 13.30 13.74
C THR A 74 -5.70 13.47 13.26
N LYS A 75 -4.73 13.26 14.14
CA LYS A 75 -3.30 13.32 13.80
C LYS A 75 -2.87 12.17 12.88
N GLN A 76 -3.35 10.96 13.12
CA GLN A 76 -3.07 9.79 12.26
C GLN A 76 -3.66 10.01 10.87
N ILE A 77 -4.92 10.47 10.78
CA ILE A 77 -5.54 10.82 9.49
C ILE A 77 -4.72 11.89 8.77
N ARG A 78 -4.29 12.95 9.46
CA ARG A 78 -3.46 14.01 8.86
C ARG A 78 -2.13 13.48 8.32
N ASN A 79 -1.45 12.64 9.11
CA ASN A 79 -0.19 12.01 8.71
C ASN A 79 -0.39 11.09 7.52
N TYR A 80 -1.44 10.26 7.53
CA TYR A 80 -1.83 9.39 6.42
C TYR A 80 -2.04 10.21 5.14
N LYS A 81 -2.81 11.30 5.21
CA LYS A 81 -3.02 12.22 4.06
C LYS A 81 -1.70 12.75 3.51
N LYS A 82 -0.76 13.14 4.39
CA LYS A 82 0.56 13.65 3.97
C LYS A 82 1.37 12.56 3.28
N GLN A 83 1.38 11.34 3.83
CA GLN A 83 2.09 10.19 3.25
C GLN A 83 1.54 9.83 1.87
N MET A 84 0.21 9.68 1.74
CA MET A 84 -0.43 9.39 0.44
C MET A 84 -0.14 10.49 -0.59
N LYS A 85 -0.27 11.76 -0.20
CA LYS A 85 0.00 12.90 -1.09
C LYS A 85 1.45 12.88 -1.61
N SER A 86 2.42 12.53 -0.77
CA SER A 86 3.84 12.41 -1.20
C SER A 86 4.07 11.30 -2.23
N LYS A 87 3.13 10.36 -2.37
CA LYS A 87 3.15 9.27 -3.35
C LYS A 87 2.24 9.55 -4.57
N GLY A 88 1.72 10.77 -4.69
CA GLY A 88 0.80 11.15 -5.77
C GLY A 88 -0.65 10.68 -5.57
N ILE A 89 -1.00 10.18 -4.38
CA ILE A 89 -2.34 9.66 -4.07
C ILE A 89 -3.16 10.70 -3.32
N ASN A 90 -4.35 10.99 -3.81
CA ASN A 90 -5.26 11.91 -3.14
C ASN A 90 -6.01 11.19 -2.01
N VAL A 91 -6.34 11.93 -0.94
CA VAL A 91 -7.13 11.39 0.18
C VAL A 91 -8.27 12.35 0.52
N VAL A 92 -9.50 11.86 0.38
CA VAL A 92 -10.73 12.60 0.64
C VAL A 92 -11.38 12.06 1.91
N VAL A 93 -11.60 12.96 2.87
CA VAL A 93 -12.31 12.61 4.11
C VAL A 93 -13.80 12.88 3.88
N ASP A 94 -14.60 11.82 3.84
CA ASP A 94 -16.05 11.88 3.74
C ASP A 94 -16.66 12.28 5.09
N LYS A 95 -16.72 13.59 5.32
CA LYS A 95 -17.25 14.17 6.55
C LYS A 95 -18.75 13.92 6.75
N LYS A 96 -19.49 13.75 5.65
CA LYS A 96 -20.96 13.66 5.65
C LYS A 96 -21.49 12.24 5.38
N GLY A 97 -20.61 11.26 5.16
CA GLY A 97 -20.99 9.88 4.86
C GLY A 97 -21.68 9.71 3.49
N LYS A 98 -21.43 10.63 2.55
CA LYS A 98 -22.11 10.66 1.24
C LYS A 98 -21.32 9.95 0.13
N LEU A 99 -20.02 9.80 0.30
CA LEU A 99 -19.10 9.22 -0.70
C LEU A 99 -18.97 7.71 -0.50
N LEU A 100 -18.81 7.26 0.75
CA LEU A 100 -18.70 5.84 1.09
C LEU A 100 -20.06 5.30 1.51
N LYS A 101 -20.72 4.53 0.63
CA LYS A 101 -21.99 3.86 0.91
C LYS A 101 -21.81 2.63 1.81
N GLY A 102 -22.80 2.35 2.65
CA GLY A 102 -22.84 1.16 3.52
C GLY A 102 -21.87 1.24 4.70
N GLU A 103 -21.42 0.08 5.18
CA GLU A 103 -20.58 -0.05 6.39
C GLU A 103 -19.09 0.25 6.15
N ARG A 104 -18.64 0.39 4.89
CA ARG A 104 -17.23 0.65 4.57
C ARG A 104 -16.74 1.94 5.24
N ALA A 105 -15.70 1.84 6.05
CA ALA A 105 -15.09 2.97 6.75
C ALA A 105 -14.03 3.69 5.90
N ALA A 106 -13.41 2.99 4.95
CA ALA A 106 -12.53 3.54 3.94
C ALA A 106 -12.67 2.78 2.60
N GLY A 107 -12.04 3.29 1.55
CA GLY A 107 -11.96 2.62 0.25
C GLY A 107 -11.00 3.31 -0.72
N PHE A 108 -10.18 2.53 -1.40
CA PHE A 108 -9.31 3.00 -2.48
C PHE A 108 -9.98 2.86 -3.85
N ASP A 109 -10.21 3.99 -4.51
CA ASP A 109 -10.62 4.04 -5.91
C ASP A 109 -9.37 4.04 -6.80
N TYR A 110 -9.05 2.88 -7.33
CA TYR A 110 -7.93 2.65 -8.24
C TYR A 110 -8.16 3.23 -9.66
N THR A 111 -9.38 3.69 -9.98
CA THR A 111 -9.67 4.36 -11.26
C THR A 111 -9.20 5.80 -11.22
N THR A 112 -9.43 6.46 -10.09
CA THR A 112 -9.07 7.87 -9.87
C THR A 112 -7.80 8.05 -9.04
N GLY A 113 -7.21 6.97 -8.52
CA GLY A 113 -6.05 7.03 -7.62
C GLY A 113 -6.34 7.76 -6.31
N THR A 114 -7.57 7.64 -5.79
CA THR A 114 -8.04 8.38 -4.62
C THR A 114 -8.47 7.44 -3.49
N VAL A 115 -7.98 7.70 -2.28
CA VAL A 115 -8.47 7.04 -1.07
C VAL A 115 -9.57 7.88 -0.44
N TYR A 116 -10.70 7.25 -0.15
CA TYR A 116 -11.81 7.82 0.60
C TYR A 116 -11.82 7.27 2.02
N ILE A 117 -12.06 8.12 3.01
CA ILE A 117 -12.08 7.74 4.43
C ILE A 117 -13.25 8.43 5.11
N LYS A 118 -14.08 7.69 5.84
CA LYS A 118 -15.13 8.31 6.69
C LYS A 118 -14.50 9.09 7.83
N ARG A 119 -15.24 10.07 8.38
CA ARG A 119 -14.79 10.87 9.53
C ARG A 119 -14.36 10.01 10.73
N LYS A 120 -15.05 8.89 10.96
CA LYS A 120 -14.79 7.94 12.06
C LYS A 120 -14.37 6.59 11.45
N ALA A 121 -13.15 6.53 10.94
CA ALA A 121 -12.53 5.30 10.47
C ALA A 121 -11.62 4.71 11.55
N GLY A 122 -11.37 3.41 11.48
CA GLY A 122 -10.39 2.71 12.30
C GLY A 122 -8.96 2.95 11.86
N VAL A 123 -8.01 2.68 12.76
CA VAL A 123 -6.57 2.70 12.42
C VAL A 123 -6.29 1.64 11.36
N ILE A 124 -6.86 0.43 11.52
CA ILE A 124 -6.69 -0.66 10.56
C ILE A 124 -7.22 -0.30 9.16
N ASP A 125 -8.29 0.48 9.04
CA ASP A 125 -8.81 0.93 7.74
C ASP A 125 -7.78 1.78 6.99
N LEU A 126 -7.05 2.67 7.69
CA LEU A 126 -6.00 3.48 7.06
C LEU A 126 -4.88 2.61 6.51
N TYR A 127 -4.44 1.61 7.27
CA TYR A 127 -3.42 0.67 6.83
C TYR A 127 -3.89 -0.20 5.68
N HIS A 128 -5.13 -0.70 5.76
CA HIS A 128 -5.77 -1.50 4.71
C HIS A 128 -5.73 -0.77 3.36
N GLU A 129 -6.25 0.45 3.30
CA GLU A 129 -6.20 1.23 2.06
C GLU A 129 -4.77 1.61 1.65
N GLY A 130 -3.90 1.86 2.63
CA GLY A 130 -2.48 2.11 2.36
C GLY A 130 -1.79 0.92 1.69
N PHE A 131 -2.13 -0.32 2.05
CA PHE A 131 -1.58 -1.51 1.41
C PHE A 131 -2.17 -1.75 0.02
N HIS A 132 -3.42 -1.38 -0.23
CA HIS A 132 -3.96 -1.36 -1.59
C HIS A 132 -3.21 -0.36 -2.47
N VAL A 133 -2.95 0.85 -1.96
CA VAL A 133 -2.13 1.86 -2.63
C VAL A 133 -0.71 1.33 -2.87
N GLU A 134 -0.12 0.66 -1.88
CA GLU A 134 1.21 0.05 -1.99
C GLU A 134 1.28 -0.92 -3.16
N GLN A 135 0.35 -1.87 -3.21
CA GLN A 135 0.26 -2.86 -4.28
C GLN A 135 0.07 -2.17 -5.63
N TYR A 136 -0.88 -1.24 -5.71
CA TYR A 136 -1.19 -0.48 -6.92
C TYR A 136 0.04 0.25 -7.48
N LEU A 137 0.79 0.96 -6.64
CA LEU A 137 1.98 1.69 -7.06
C LEU A 137 3.13 0.74 -7.47
N ASN A 138 3.23 -0.43 -6.84
CA ASN A 138 4.28 -1.40 -7.13
C ASN A 138 4.07 -2.14 -8.45
N ILE A 139 2.82 -2.44 -8.83
CA ILE A 139 2.53 -3.27 -10.01
C ILE A 139 1.88 -2.49 -11.16
N GLY A 140 1.44 -1.26 -10.91
CA GLY A 140 0.72 -0.43 -11.88
C GLY A 140 -0.77 -0.75 -11.96
N GLN A 141 -1.55 0.20 -12.50
CA GLN A 141 -3.00 0.14 -12.56
C GLN A 141 -3.52 -1.08 -13.32
N GLU A 142 -2.99 -1.34 -14.51
CA GLU A 142 -3.46 -2.44 -15.38
C GLU A 142 -3.33 -3.80 -14.69
N ASN A 143 -2.17 -4.08 -14.11
CA ASN A 143 -1.93 -5.30 -13.36
C ASN A 143 -2.76 -5.36 -12.08
N TYR A 144 -2.92 -4.23 -11.38
CA TYR A 144 -3.74 -4.18 -10.17
C TYR A 144 -5.22 -4.50 -10.44
N VAL A 145 -5.75 -4.00 -11.55
CA VAL A 145 -7.12 -4.27 -11.99
C VAL A 145 -7.28 -5.75 -12.36
N SER A 146 -6.30 -6.35 -13.04
CA SER A 146 -6.36 -7.73 -13.53
C SER A 146 -6.27 -8.82 -12.43
N LEU A 147 -5.69 -8.52 -11.26
CA LEU A 147 -5.56 -9.47 -10.14
C LEU A 147 -6.90 -10.04 -9.62
N GLY A 148 -8.00 -9.33 -9.82
CA GLY A 148 -9.28 -9.65 -9.19
C GLY A 148 -9.32 -9.37 -7.68
N THR A 149 -10.50 -9.44 -7.09
CA THR A 149 -10.73 -8.99 -5.70
C THR A 149 -9.98 -9.85 -4.68
N LEU A 150 -10.05 -11.18 -4.77
CA LEU A 150 -9.45 -12.05 -3.75
C LEU A 150 -7.93 -11.84 -3.67
N ALA A 151 -7.22 -11.79 -4.80
CA ALA A 151 -5.76 -11.64 -4.79
C ALA A 151 -5.30 -10.29 -4.24
N ARG A 152 -6.04 -9.21 -4.51
CA ARG A 152 -5.79 -7.89 -3.90
C ARG A 152 -5.98 -7.92 -2.38
N GLU A 153 -7.05 -8.55 -1.92
CA GLU A 153 -7.37 -8.65 -0.49
C GLU A 153 -6.40 -9.58 0.25
N GLU A 154 -5.90 -10.64 -0.40
CA GLU A 154 -4.86 -11.51 0.15
C GLU A 154 -3.51 -10.79 0.31
N TYR A 155 -3.19 -9.86 -0.60
CA TYR A 155 -2.02 -9.00 -0.45
C TYR A 155 -2.16 -8.13 0.81
N VAL A 156 -3.30 -7.44 0.95
CA VAL A 156 -3.55 -6.57 2.12
C VAL A 156 -3.50 -7.37 3.41
N TYR A 157 -4.16 -8.52 3.46
CA TYR A 157 -4.13 -9.41 4.62
C TYR A 157 -2.70 -9.81 5.01
N ARG A 158 -1.87 -10.20 4.03
CA ARG A 158 -0.48 -10.57 4.28
C ARG A 158 0.31 -9.40 4.86
N ARG A 159 0.16 -8.20 4.29
CA ARG A 159 0.83 -6.99 4.80
C ARG A 159 0.38 -6.63 6.21
N ILE A 160 -0.90 -6.82 6.55
CA ILE A 160 -1.39 -6.67 7.93
C ILE A 160 -0.67 -7.65 8.87
N MET A 161 -0.54 -8.93 8.47
CA MET A 161 0.10 -9.96 9.30
C MET A 161 1.61 -9.77 9.44
N ASP A 162 2.29 -9.39 8.35
CA ASP A 162 3.72 -9.04 8.36
C ASP A 162 4.01 -7.85 9.30
N ASN A 163 3.01 -6.99 9.51
CA ASN A 163 3.07 -5.82 10.39
C ASN A 163 2.16 -5.97 11.62
N SER A 164 1.93 -7.19 12.08
CA SER A 164 0.97 -7.51 13.15
C SER A 164 1.19 -6.73 14.44
N THR A 165 2.44 -6.35 14.74
CA THR A 165 2.81 -5.54 15.91
C THR A 165 2.20 -4.13 15.92
N LEU A 166 1.72 -3.63 14.78
CA LEU A 166 1.04 -2.34 14.67
C LEU A 166 -0.43 -2.41 15.08
N PHE A 167 -1.01 -3.60 15.21
CA PHE A 167 -2.44 -3.83 15.39
C PHE A 167 -2.74 -4.48 16.74
N ASN A 168 -3.94 -4.23 17.26
CA ASN A 168 -4.43 -4.97 18.42
C ASN A 168 -5.05 -6.31 18.00
N GLU A 169 -5.32 -7.16 18.97
CA GLU A 169 -5.83 -8.51 18.70
C GLU A 169 -7.17 -8.50 17.95
N VAL A 170 -8.09 -7.61 18.32
CA VAL A 170 -9.41 -7.48 17.67
C VAL A 170 -9.25 -7.14 16.19
N GLU A 171 -8.37 -6.19 15.85
CA GLU A 171 -8.07 -5.77 14.49
C GLU A 171 -7.51 -6.95 13.65
N LEU A 172 -6.57 -7.72 14.22
CA LEU A 172 -6.00 -8.90 13.57
C LEU A 172 -7.02 -10.04 13.37
N GLN A 173 -7.86 -10.29 14.38
CA GLN A 173 -8.95 -11.25 14.27
C GLN A 173 -9.98 -10.82 13.22
N GLY A 174 -10.31 -9.52 13.16
CA GLY A 174 -11.19 -8.93 12.14
C GLY A 174 -10.66 -9.15 10.72
N ALA A 175 -9.38 -8.83 10.49
CA ALA A 175 -8.73 -9.07 9.20
C ALA A 175 -8.75 -10.55 8.79
N THR A 176 -8.47 -11.45 9.75
CA THR A 176 -8.49 -12.90 9.54
C THR A 176 -9.90 -13.41 9.18
N LYS A 177 -10.91 -12.97 9.92
CA LYS A 177 -12.31 -13.32 9.62
C LYS A 177 -12.73 -12.81 8.24
N TYR A 178 -12.34 -11.59 7.89
CA TYR A 178 -12.66 -11.00 6.59
C TYR A 178 -12.06 -11.79 5.42
N ILE A 179 -10.75 -12.07 5.44
CA ILE A 179 -10.11 -12.80 4.33
C ILE A 179 -10.64 -14.23 4.21
N ASN A 180 -10.93 -14.90 5.34
CA ASN A 180 -11.50 -16.24 5.32
C ASN A 180 -12.90 -16.27 4.73
N ARG A 181 -13.72 -15.23 4.98
CA ARG A 181 -15.02 -15.08 4.32
C ARG A 181 -14.87 -14.90 2.81
N LEU A 182 -13.89 -14.12 2.35
CA LEU A 182 -13.63 -13.96 0.92
C LEU A 182 -13.16 -15.26 0.27
N ARG A 183 -12.20 -15.96 0.89
CA ARG A 183 -11.74 -17.28 0.42
C ARG A 183 -12.87 -18.28 0.26
N ARG A 184 -13.85 -18.29 1.17
CA ARG A 184 -15.05 -19.13 1.06
C ARG A 184 -15.98 -18.72 -0.06
N ARG A 185 -16.08 -17.41 -0.35
CA ARG A 185 -16.95 -16.87 -1.42
C ARG A 185 -16.42 -17.17 -2.83
N TYR A 186 -15.10 -17.18 -2.98
CA TYR A 186 -14.41 -17.40 -4.25
C TYR A 186 -13.91 -18.85 -4.43
N ARG A 187 -14.24 -19.74 -3.48
CA ARG A 187 -14.15 -21.19 -3.64
C ARG A 187 -15.34 -21.70 -4.43
#